data_AF-A0A914JUE5-F1
#
_entry.id   AF-A0A914JUE5-F1
#
_cell.length_a   1.000
_cell.length_b   1.000
_cell.length_c   1.000
_cell.angle_alpha   90.00
_cell.angle_beta   90.00
_cell.angle_gamma   90.00
#
_symmetry.space_group_name_H-M   'P 1'
#
loop_
_entity.id
_entity.type
_entity.pdbx_description
1 polymer ?
#
loop_
_entity_poly.entity_id
_entity_poly.type
_entity_poly.pdbx_seq_one_letter_code
_entity_poly.pdbx_strand_id
1 'polypeptide(L)'
;MPTTKAITETINRARKVHHNQPPCPENLADLGDIPESYATYQKNTISGKCDDDFFLGRCHAPGAERFPTFIFGSRKSLRYLATHSEWGFDGTFGIRPLNSAQVFIIHVRWGRRKTIPVIYAVMTRRQTEDYIALFEFLNTIVDSLDENGPESIMSDFECASSSAANEVWGNQIVFCCFHLAQSQRRQIDESGLRPLVDKDLAISKQVLKLRAIIFVHEKDVPTVWDRLAANTDERLQPIVTWFERNYVGKRLRNNRRSTVRYSIDKWNMHSRKIDDCPRTNNSVEGQNNALKKKFTRLRPNFWTFIVNLKKFQEDVDFKIIDFLRNPDLADATSANTSLEFERQRLCKNYEKFDDKLDFIEAIASKMRFFINNLVSNNIMDTLFEPIDELNPTDDEIMLIRAIIVLNSDIEGLNTEFKNSLSNMRDELHNALYQSCQNDQTNAPSRFAKFLHLLSKTTILARDLIEHIKLSHSFNTGRKQNDPIFYELFGDLFHDEIVQTQSKANDYLIKSSPSPWSVGIELS
;
A
#
# COMPACT_ATOMS: atom_id res chain seq x y z
N MET A 1 -34.05 -10.99 -26.55
CA MET A 1 -32.58 -10.98 -26.65
C MET A 1 -32.01 -11.89 -25.58
N PRO A 2 -30.92 -12.65 -25.85
CA PRO A 2 -30.32 -13.51 -24.82
C PRO A 2 -29.77 -12.65 -23.68
N THR A 3 -29.95 -13.11 -22.44
CA THR A 3 -29.47 -12.40 -21.25
C THR A 3 -27.95 -12.31 -21.24
N THR A 4 -27.39 -11.27 -20.63
CA THR A 4 -25.94 -11.04 -20.51
C THR A 4 -25.19 -12.25 -19.96
N LYS A 5 -25.86 -13.04 -19.10
CA LYS A 5 -25.37 -14.31 -18.55
C LYS A 5 -25.22 -15.40 -19.62
N ALA A 6 -26.22 -15.57 -20.49
CA ALA A 6 -26.20 -16.56 -21.57
C ALA A 6 -25.14 -16.24 -22.63
N ILE A 7 -24.95 -14.95 -22.96
CA ILE A 7 -23.88 -14.49 -23.87
C ILE A 7 -22.51 -14.77 -23.26
N THR A 8 -22.34 -14.50 -21.97
CA THR A 8 -21.10 -14.76 -21.23
C THR A 8 -20.76 -16.25 -21.15
N GLU A 9 -21.75 -17.11 -20.94
CA GLU A 9 -21.59 -18.57 -20.93
C GLU A 9 -21.24 -19.13 -22.31
N THR A 10 -21.82 -18.54 -23.37
CA THR A 10 -21.52 -18.90 -24.77
C THR A 10 -20.09 -18.53 -25.15
N ILE A 11 -19.63 -17.33 -24.78
CA ILE A 11 -18.23 -16.89 -24.99
C ILE A 11 -17.25 -17.77 -24.18
N ASN A 12 -17.60 -18.15 -22.95
CA ASN A 12 -16.75 -19.04 -22.14
C ASN A 12 -16.70 -20.48 -22.69
N ARG A 13 -17.81 -20.99 -23.27
CA ARG A 13 -17.80 -22.27 -23.99
C ARG A 13 -16.95 -22.19 -25.27
N ALA A 14 -17.09 -21.12 -26.05
CA ALA A 14 -16.26 -20.91 -27.25
C ALA A 14 -14.76 -20.80 -26.91
N ARG A 15 -14.40 -20.15 -25.79
CA ARG A 15 -13.01 -20.10 -25.30
C ARG A 15 -12.48 -21.44 -24.81
N LYS A 16 -13.30 -22.26 -24.14
CA LYS A 16 -12.93 -23.64 -23.76
C LYS A 16 -12.65 -24.51 -24.99
N VAL A 17 -13.43 -24.34 -26.06
CA VAL A 17 -13.28 -25.08 -27.33
C VAL A 17 -12.06 -24.61 -28.12
N HIS A 18 -11.72 -23.32 -28.12
CA HIS A 18 -10.56 -22.79 -28.85
C HIS A 18 -9.20 -22.98 -28.17
N HIS A 19 -9.15 -23.26 -26.86
CA HIS A 19 -7.89 -23.36 -26.11
C HIS A 19 -7.54 -24.76 -25.56
N ASN A 20 -8.28 -25.82 -25.92
CA ASN A 20 -8.03 -27.19 -25.41
C ASN A 20 -7.81 -27.21 -23.89
N GLN A 21 -8.55 -26.36 -23.17
CA GLN A 21 -8.33 -26.17 -21.74
C GLN A 21 -8.77 -27.45 -21.00
N PRO A 22 -7.91 -28.05 -20.16
CA PRO A 22 -8.29 -29.26 -19.45
C PRO A 22 -9.53 -29.01 -18.56
N PRO A 23 -10.33 -30.05 -18.26
CA PRO A 23 -11.39 -29.92 -17.27
C PRO A 23 -10.80 -29.46 -15.94
N CYS A 24 -11.41 -28.43 -15.32
CA CYS A 24 -11.05 -28.03 -13.97
C CYS A 24 -11.85 -28.92 -13.02
N PRO A 25 -11.21 -29.71 -12.16
CA PRO A 25 -11.92 -30.61 -11.24
C PRO A 25 -12.69 -29.80 -10.19
N GLU A 26 -13.75 -30.41 -9.64
CA GLU A 26 -14.53 -29.81 -8.55
C GLU A 26 -13.70 -29.69 -7.27
N ASN A 27 -12.74 -30.59 -7.05
CA ASN A 27 -11.73 -30.49 -6.01
C ASN A 27 -10.33 -30.44 -6.63
N LEU A 28 -9.50 -29.49 -6.20
CA LEU A 28 -8.12 -29.39 -6.68
C LEU A 28 -7.25 -30.59 -6.26
N ALA A 29 -7.68 -31.40 -5.27
CA ALA A 29 -7.05 -32.69 -4.95
C ALA A 29 -7.08 -33.68 -6.12
N ASP A 30 -8.13 -33.64 -6.93
CA ASP A 30 -8.33 -34.56 -8.07
C ASP A 30 -7.62 -34.05 -9.33
N LEU A 31 -6.91 -32.91 -9.23
CA LEU A 31 -6.12 -32.40 -10.33
C LEU A 31 -4.91 -33.31 -10.55
N GLY A 32 -4.87 -33.93 -11.73
CA GLY A 32 -3.70 -34.66 -12.20
C GLY A 32 -2.54 -33.72 -12.55
N ASP A 33 -1.61 -34.21 -13.36
CA ASP A 33 -0.41 -33.44 -13.73
C ASP A 33 -0.77 -32.15 -14.47
N ILE A 34 -0.03 -31.08 -14.16
CA ILE A 34 -0.19 -29.79 -14.84
C ILE A 34 0.43 -29.92 -16.23
N PRO A 35 -0.34 -29.69 -17.32
CA PRO A 35 0.22 -29.79 -18.67
C PRO A 35 1.36 -28.80 -18.88
N GLU A 36 2.31 -29.14 -19.74
CA GLU A 36 3.51 -28.35 -20.00
C GLU A 36 3.20 -26.89 -20.38
N SER A 37 2.15 -26.67 -21.19
CA SER A 37 1.68 -25.33 -21.56
C SER A 37 1.23 -24.45 -20.39
N TYR A 38 0.93 -25.04 -19.23
CA TYR A 38 0.64 -24.38 -17.95
C TYR A 38 1.84 -24.41 -16.99
N ALA A 39 2.77 -25.36 -17.15
CA ALA A 39 3.96 -25.50 -16.31
C ALA A 39 5.15 -24.60 -16.70
N THR A 40 5.24 -24.11 -17.95
CA THR A 40 6.34 -23.24 -18.42
C THR A 40 5.86 -21.85 -18.85
N TYR A 41 6.73 -20.84 -18.90
CA TYR A 41 6.38 -19.51 -19.43
C TYR A 41 7.52 -18.87 -20.22
N GLN A 42 7.15 -17.87 -21.04
CA GLN A 42 8.09 -17.09 -21.83
C GLN A 42 8.67 -15.96 -20.99
N LYS A 43 9.82 -16.24 -20.40
CA LYS A 43 10.54 -15.33 -19.52
C LYS A 43 11.21 -14.22 -20.31
N ASN A 44 11.13 -12.99 -19.79
CA ASN A 44 11.90 -11.88 -20.34
C ASN A 44 13.32 -11.86 -19.74
N THR A 45 14.32 -11.68 -20.59
CA THR A 45 15.73 -11.53 -20.22
C THR A 45 16.33 -10.32 -20.92
N ILE A 46 17.53 -9.92 -20.49
CA ILE A 46 18.28 -8.82 -21.14
C ILE A 46 18.56 -9.16 -22.62
N SER A 47 18.70 -10.45 -22.96
CA SER A 47 19.01 -11.00 -24.28
C SER A 47 17.77 -11.43 -25.10
N GLY A 48 16.54 -11.18 -24.63
CA GLY A 48 15.30 -11.58 -25.31
C GLY A 48 14.41 -12.51 -24.48
N LYS A 49 13.53 -13.27 -25.13
CA LYS A 49 12.64 -14.23 -24.46
C LYS A 49 13.21 -15.65 -24.47
N CYS A 50 13.05 -16.38 -23.38
CA CYS A 50 13.38 -17.81 -23.31
C CYS A 50 12.33 -18.57 -22.49
N ASP A 51 12.22 -19.88 -22.72
CA ASP A 51 11.40 -20.73 -21.86
C ASP A 51 12.03 -20.85 -20.47
N ASP A 52 11.19 -20.83 -19.44
CA ASP A 52 11.57 -21.12 -18.06
C ASP A 52 10.43 -21.87 -17.36
N ASP A 53 10.79 -22.63 -16.34
CA ASP A 53 9.82 -23.32 -15.51
C ASP A 53 8.99 -22.28 -14.74
N PHE A 54 7.71 -22.58 -14.57
CA PHE A 54 6.78 -21.76 -13.83
C PHE A 54 6.02 -22.54 -12.75
N PHE A 55 5.77 -23.83 -12.97
CA PHE A 55 5.25 -24.73 -11.95
C PHE A 55 6.42 -25.44 -11.28
N LEU A 56 6.57 -25.22 -9.98
CA LEU A 56 7.69 -25.75 -9.20
C LEU A 56 7.34 -27.10 -8.55
N GLY A 57 6.06 -27.30 -8.23
CA GLY A 57 5.57 -28.59 -7.74
C GLY A 57 4.32 -28.49 -6.87
N ARG A 58 3.99 -29.61 -6.25
CA ARG A 58 2.83 -29.79 -5.39
C ARG A 58 3.27 -30.43 -4.07
N CYS A 59 2.80 -29.89 -2.95
CA CYS A 59 2.98 -30.46 -1.62
C CYS A 59 1.64 -30.55 -0.89
N HIS A 60 1.62 -31.27 0.24
CA HIS A 60 0.51 -31.33 1.18
C HIS A 60 1.04 -31.72 2.55
N ALA A 61 0.31 -31.37 3.62
CA ALA A 61 0.64 -31.85 4.95
C ALA A 61 0.49 -33.39 5.03
N PRO A 62 1.26 -34.08 5.90
CA PRO A 62 1.11 -35.52 6.12
C PRO A 62 -0.34 -35.90 6.45
N GLY A 63 -0.91 -36.88 5.73
CA GLY A 63 -2.30 -37.32 5.91
C GLY A 63 -3.38 -36.33 5.45
N ALA A 64 -2.99 -35.28 4.71
CA ALA A 64 -3.89 -34.25 4.18
C ALA A 64 -3.83 -34.16 2.64
N GLU A 65 -3.71 -35.30 1.95
CA GLU A 65 -3.57 -35.39 0.48
C GLU A 65 -4.73 -34.69 -0.26
N ARG A 66 -5.90 -34.62 0.39
CA ARG A 66 -7.09 -33.91 -0.12
C ARG A 66 -6.99 -32.38 -0.11
N PHE A 67 -5.93 -31.82 0.47
CA PHE A 67 -5.71 -30.38 0.59
C PHE A 67 -4.33 -30.00 0.02
N PRO A 68 -4.10 -30.16 -1.29
CA PRO A 68 -2.82 -29.82 -1.89
C PRO A 68 -2.56 -28.31 -1.91
N THR A 69 -1.27 -27.96 -1.93
CA THR A 69 -0.75 -26.64 -2.27
C THR A 69 0.03 -26.73 -3.57
N PHE A 70 -0.34 -25.90 -4.56
CA PHE A 70 0.34 -25.81 -5.85
C PHE A 70 1.27 -24.60 -5.88
N ILE A 71 2.53 -24.83 -6.23
CA ILE A 71 3.60 -23.85 -6.06
C ILE A 71 4.09 -23.41 -7.42
N PHE A 72 4.07 -22.10 -7.65
CA PHE A 72 4.49 -21.46 -8.89
C PHE A 72 5.59 -20.44 -8.61
N GLY A 73 6.51 -20.29 -9.56
CA GLY A 73 7.65 -19.39 -9.49
C GLY A 73 8.65 -19.73 -10.60
N SER A 74 9.57 -18.82 -10.89
CA SER A 74 10.62 -19.06 -11.88
C SER A 74 11.88 -19.62 -11.24
N ARG A 75 12.80 -20.20 -12.03
CA ARG A 75 14.13 -20.58 -11.50
C ARG A 75 14.91 -19.39 -10.96
N LYS A 76 14.70 -18.18 -11.52
CA LYS A 76 15.28 -16.95 -10.96
C LYS A 76 14.64 -16.59 -9.62
N SER A 77 13.34 -16.80 -9.46
CA SER A 77 12.63 -16.59 -8.19
C SER A 77 13.27 -17.40 -7.06
N LEU A 78 13.61 -18.68 -7.32
CA LEU A 78 14.32 -19.53 -6.37
C LEU A 78 15.70 -18.98 -6.00
N ARG A 79 16.46 -18.47 -6.99
CA ARG A 79 17.74 -17.80 -6.71
C ARG A 79 17.55 -16.55 -5.85
N TYR A 80 16.48 -15.79 -6.05
CA TYR A 80 16.24 -14.60 -5.23
C TYR A 80 15.83 -14.95 -3.80
N LEU A 81 15.08 -16.03 -3.58
CA LEU A 81 14.87 -16.57 -2.24
C LEU A 81 16.21 -16.95 -1.57
N ALA A 82 17.10 -17.61 -2.31
CA ALA A 82 18.41 -18.01 -1.82
C ALA A 82 19.32 -16.84 -1.43
N THR A 83 19.26 -15.72 -2.17
CA THR A 83 20.22 -14.61 -2.02
C THR A 83 19.73 -13.44 -1.17
N HIS A 84 18.43 -13.31 -0.92
CA HIS A 84 17.87 -12.21 -0.13
C HIS A 84 17.45 -12.71 1.25
N SER A 85 17.94 -12.04 2.30
CA SER A 85 17.70 -12.44 3.69
C SER A 85 16.40 -11.90 4.29
N GLU A 86 15.75 -10.92 3.66
CA GLU A 86 14.50 -10.33 4.15
C GLU A 86 13.32 -10.66 3.25
N TRP A 87 12.33 -11.35 3.82
CA TRP A 87 11.15 -11.85 3.10
C TRP A 87 9.86 -11.17 3.57
N GLY A 88 8.86 -11.18 2.70
CA GLY A 88 7.51 -10.69 2.97
C GLY A 88 6.47 -11.75 2.62
N PHE A 89 5.57 -12.06 3.54
CA PHE A 89 4.48 -13.01 3.35
C PHE A 89 3.15 -12.28 3.25
N ASP A 90 2.33 -12.60 2.25
CA ASP A 90 0.99 -12.05 2.12
C ASP A 90 0.01 -13.05 1.49
N GLY A 91 -1.21 -13.09 2.04
CA GLY A 91 -2.31 -13.94 1.57
C GLY A 91 -3.37 -13.12 0.85
N THR A 92 -3.61 -13.36 -0.45
CA THR A 92 -4.73 -12.74 -1.16
C THR A 92 -5.97 -13.64 -1.15
N PHE A 93 -6.99 -13.20 -0.42
CA PHE A 93 -8.29 -13.88 -0.33
C PHE A 93 -9.23 -13.50 -1.46
N GLY A 94 -9.14 -12.26 -1.95
CA GLY A 94 -10.04 -11.74 -2.97
C GLY A 94 -9.84 -12.42 -4.32
N ILE A 95 -8.59 -12.71 -4.68
CA ILE A 95 -8.21 -13.19 -6.00
C ILE A 95 -7.47 -14.49 -5.90
N ARG A 96 -8.21 -15.55 -6.17
CA ARG A 96 -7.77 -16.92 -6.03
C ARG A 96 -8.59 -17.82 -6.96
N PRO A 97 -8.03 -18.95 -7.42
CA PRO A 97 -8.81 -19.88 -8.21
C PRO A 97 -9.98 -20.47 -7.41
N LEU A 98 -11.04 -20.88 -8.11
CA LEU A 98 -12.13 -21.65 -7.50
C LEU A 98 -11.57 -22.87 -6.75
N ASN A 99 -12.21 -23.21 -5.64
CA ASN A 99 -11.84 -24.35 -4.79
C ASN A 99 -10.46 -24.24 -4.12
N SER A 100 -9.92 -23.02 -4.03
CA SER A 100 -8.79 -22.68 -3.15
C SER A 100 -9.24 -21.80 -1.98
N ALA A 101 -8.51 -21.88 -0.88
CA ALA A 101 -8.70 -21.02 0.29
C ALA A 101 -8.05 -19.64 0.07
N GLN A 102 -6.86 -19.60 -0.52
CA GLN A 102 -6.12 -18.38 -0.84
C GLN A 102 -5.05 -18.60 -1.90
N VAL A 103 -4.44 -17.50 -2.34
CA VAL A 103 -3.10 -17.52 -2.91
C VAL A 103 -2.16 -16.84 -1.92
N PHE A 104 -1.20 -17.59 -1.42
CA PHE A 104 -0.14 -17.11 -0.54
C PHE A 104 1.08 -16.73 -1.38
N ILE A 105 1.64 -15.55 -1.15
CA ILE A 105 2.73 -15.00 -1.97
C ILE A 105 3.91 -14.69 -1.07
N ILE A 106 5.06 -15.24 -1.44
CA ILE A 106 6.34 -14.92 -0.81
C ILE A 106 7.04 -13.87 -1.65
N HIS A 107 7.48 -12.82 -0.99
CA HIS A 107 8.20 -11.69 -1.54
C HIS A 107 9.61 -11.65 -0.96
N VAL A 108 10.54 -11.09 -1.70
CA VAL A 108 11.88 -10.74 -1.22
C VAL A 108 12.06 -9.23 -1.26
N ARG A 109 12.78 -8.67 -0.30
CA ARG A 109 13.20 -7.26 -0.36
C ARG A 109 14.21 -7.06 -1.49
N TRP A 110 14.04 -6.00 -2.27
CA TRP A 110 14.97 -5.58 -3.31
C TRP A 110 15.38 -4.13 -3.08
N GLY A 111 16.68 -3.88 -2.90
CA GLY A 111 17.17 -2.55 -2.51
C GLY A 111 16.61 -2.09 -1.15
N ARG A 112 16.51 -0.77 -0.93
CA ARG A 112 16.06 -0.24 0.37
C ARG A 112 14.56 -0.38 0.65
N ARG A 113 13.70 -0.21 -0.36
CA ARG A 113 12.24 -0.03 -0.12
C ARG A 113 11.32 -0.79 -1.08
N LYS A 114 11.86 -1.56 -2.03
CA LYS A 114 11.04 -2.35 -2.94
C LYS A 114 10.97 -3.79 -2.44
N THR A 115 9.88 -4.46 -2.76
CA THR A 115 9.76 -5.91 -2.63
C THR A 115 9.41 -6.47 -3.98
N ILE A 116 9.65 -7.76 -4.19
CA ILE A 116 9.32 -8.44 -5.45
C ILE A 116 8.69 -9.79 -5.11
N PRO A 117 7.53 -10.15 -5.69
CA PRO A 117 6.93 -11.45 -5.47
C PRO A 117 7.75 -12.49 -6.23
N VAL A 118 8.06 -13.59 -5.57
CA VAL A 118 8.93 -14.64 -6.12
C VAL A 118 8.23 -15.98 -6.17
N ILE A 119 7.42 -16.33 -5.16
CA ILE A 119 6.66 -17.58 -5.10
C ILE A 119 5.18 -17.29 -4.93
N TYR A 120 4.36 -18.05 -5.63
CA TYR A 120 2.90 -18.04 -5.53
C TYR A 120 2.41 -19.44 -5.18
N ALA A 121 1.87 -19.61 -3.99
CA ALA A 121 1.31 -20.85 -3.49
C ALA A 121 -0.22 -20.79 -3.52
N VAL A 122 -0.85 -21.57 -4.39
CA VAL A 122 -2.31 -21.76 -4.39
C VAL A 122 -2.64 -22.78 -3.32
N MET A 123 -3.17 -22.33 -2.19
CA MET A 123 -3.45 -23.18 -1.02
C MET A 123 -4.94 -23.52 -0.95
N THR A 124 -5.25 -24.80 -0.79
CA THR A 124 -6.64 -25.29 -0.61
C THR A 124 -7.09 -25.24 0.86
N ARG A 125 -6.14 -25.23 1.80
CA ARG A 125 -6.33 -25.09 3.24
C ARG A 125 -5.22 -24.20 3.84
N ARG A 126 -5.43 -23.65 5.03
CA ARG A 126 -4.57 -22.62 5.66
C ARG A 126 -4.25 -22.96 7.12
N GLN A 127 -4.02 -24.23 7.41
CA GLN A 127 -3.55 -24.65 8.73
C GLN A 127 -2.03 -24.55 8.80
N THR A 128 -1.48 -24.49 10.00
CA THR A 128 -0.03 -24.39 10.23
C THR A 128 0.74 -25.48 9.48
N GLU A 129 0.22 -26.71 9.47
CA GLU A 129 0.83 -27.87 8.82
C GLU A 129 0.89 -27.72 7.30
N ASP A 130 -0.06 -27.00 6.69
CA ASP A 130 -0.07 -26.72 5.25
C ASP A 130 1.05 -25.74 4.86
N TYR A 131 1.38 -24.78 5.75
CA TYR A 131 2.51 -23.88 5.56
C TYR A 131 3.85 -24.56 5.85
N ILE A 132 3.92 -25.44 6.86
CA ILE A 132 5.12 -26.26 7.12
C ILE A 132 5.46 -27.07 5.87
N ALA A 133 4.50 -27.79 5.30
CA ALA A 133 4.71 -28.56 4.08
C ALA A 133 5.16 -27.69 2.89
N LEU A 134 4.64 -26.47 2.77
CA LEU A 134 5.09 -25.50 1.77
C LEU A 134 6.55 -25.08 1.99
N PHE A 135 6.92 -24.75 3.22
CA PHE A 135 8.27 -24.26 3.55
C PHE A 135 9.32 -25.37 3.47
N GLU A 136 9.00 -26.57 3.94
CA GLU A 136 9.83 -27.77 3.75
C GLU A 136 9.99 -28.09 2.26
N PHE A 137 8.92 -27.99 1.45
CA PHE A 137 9.05 -28.15 0.01
C PHE A 137 10.01 -27.12 -0.60
N LEU A 138 9.95 -25.84 -0.19
CA LEU A 138 10.88 -24.81 -0.67
C LEU A 138 12.33 -25.12 -0.29
N ASN A 139 12.56 -25.62 0.92
CA ASN A 139 13.86 -26.10 1.37
C ASN A 139 14.41 -27.21 0.45
N THR A 140 13.57 -28.17 0.04
CA THR A 140 14.01 -29.25 -0.88
C THR A 140 14.42 -28.79 -2.28
N ILE A 141 13.98 -27.61 -2.71
CA ILE A 141 14.27 -27.08 -4.06
C ILE A 141 15.20 -25.86 -4.04
N VAL A 142 15.64 -25.42 -2.86
CA VAL A 142 16.59 -24.32 -2.68
C VAL A 142 17.61 -24.73 -1.60
N ASP A 143 18.71 -25.34 -2.04
CA ASP A 143 19.75 -25.93 -1.19
C ASP A 143 20.29 -24.98 -0.09
N SER A 144 20.27 -23.66 -0.31
CA SER A 144 20.77 -22.68 0.67
C SER A 144 19.80 -22.33 1.80
N LEU A 145 18.54 -22.76 1.74
CA LEU A 145 17.53 -22.45 2.76
C LEU A 145 17.60 -23.36 3.98
N ASP A 146 18.09 -24.59 3.81
CA ASP A 146 18.09 -25.63 4.85
C ASP A 146 18.96 -25.28 6.08
N GLU A 147 19.99 -24.45 5.93
CA GLU A 147 20.91 -24.11 7.04
C GLU A 147 20.61 -22.76 7.70
N ASN A 148 19.99 -21.80 7.00
CA ASN A 148 19.89 -20.41 7.48
C ASN A 148 18.49 -19.77 7.40
N GLY A 149 17.60 -20.26 6.53
CA GLY A 149 16.35 -19.56 6.21
C GLY A 149 16.53 -18.06 5.89
N PRO A 150 15.45 -17.27 5.84
CA PRO A 150 15.55 -15.81 5.78
C PRO A 150 15.87 -15.19 7.15
N GLU A 151 16.86 -14.29 7.24
CA GLU A 151 17.17 -13.53 8.46
C GLU A 151 15.94 -12.83 9.08
N SER A 152 15.01 -12.35 8.25
CA SER A 152 13.74 -11.85 8.77
C SER A 152 12.57 -12.00 7.82
N ILE A 153 11.38 -12.22 8.41
CA ILE A 153 10.12 -12.35 7.67
C ILE A 153 9.14 -11.30 8.18
N MET A 154 8.60 -10.48 7.27
CA MET A 154 7.47 -9.60 7.54
C MET A 154 6.18 -10.29 7.09
N SER A 155 5.18 -10.37 7.97
CA SER A 155 3.87 -10.91 7.60
C SER A 155 2.74 -10.17 8.30
N ASP A 156 1.51 -10.53 7.94
CA ASP A 156 0.30 -10.15 8.65
C ASP A 156 0.14 -10.94 9.96
N PHE A 157 -0.96 -10.72 10.68
CA PHE A 157 -1.24 -11.45 11.93
C PHE A 157 -1.78 -12.88 11.69
N GLU A 158 -1.59 -13.47 10.50
CA GLU A 158 -1.95 -14.87 10.28
C GLU A 158 -1.03 -15.78 11.10
N CYS A 159 -1.59 -16.33 12.18
CA CYS A 159 -0.84 -17.10 13.17
C CYS A 159 -0.25 -18.39 12.58
N ALA A 160 -0.91 -18.97 11.57
CA ALA A 160 -0.52 -20.25 10.98
C ALA A 160 0.80 -20.18 10.19
N SER A 161 0.93 -19.21 9.28
CA SER A 161 2.17 -18.98 8.51
C SER A 161 3.33 -18.59 9.43
N SER A 162 3.03 -17.82 10.48
CA SER A 162 4.00 -17.41 11.50
C SER A 162 4.51 -18.59 12.32
N SER A 163 3.62 -19.47 12.75
CA SER A 163 3.99 -20.65 13.54
C SER A 163 4.83 -21.62 12.70
N ALA A 164 4.45 -21.82 11.44
CA ALA A 164 5.18 -22.67 10.50
C ALA A 164 6.58 -22.14 10.20
N ALA A 165 6.75 -20.83 9.97
CA ALA A 165 8.06 -20.25 9.70
C ALA A 165 9.01 -20.38 10.90
N ASN A 166 8.48 -20.23 12.11
CA ASN A 166 9.23 -20.44 13.35
C ASN A 166 9.60 -21.92 13.54
N GLU A 167 8.73 -22.85 13.17
CA GLU A 167 8.99 -24.29 13.26
C GLU A 167 10.05 -24.75 12.26
N VAL A 168 9.97 -24.29 11.00
CA VAL A 168 10.87 -24.73 9.92
C VAL A 168 12.22 -24.03 9.97
N TRP A 169 12.26 -22.72 10.23
CA TRP A 169 13.51 -21.94 10.15
C TRP A 169 13.95 -21.30 11.47
N GLY A 170 13.20 -21.44 12.57
CA GLY A 170 13.48 -20.72 13.82
C GLY A 170 13.29 -19.20 13.73
N ASN A 171 12.82 -18.70 12.59
CA ASN A 171 12.68 -17.28 12.31
C ASN A 171 11.44 -16.70 12.96
N GLN A 172 11.63 -15.57 13.65
CA GLN A 172 10.52 -14.81 14.21
C GLN A 172 9.92 -13.89 13.15
N ILE A 173 8.62 -14.05 12.89
CA ILE A 173 7.88 -13.10 12.05
C ILE A 173 7.74 -11.78 12.80
N VAL A 174 8.15 -10.69 12.15
CA VAL A 174 7.92 -9.34 12.66
C VAL A 174 6.62 -8.79 12.09
N PHE A 175 5.68 -8.49 12.97
CA PHE A 175 4.37 -7.96 12.67
C PHE A 175 4.45 -6.55 12.11
N CYS A 176 3.93 -6.37 10.92
CA CYS A 176 3.89 -5.10 10.22
C CYS A 176 3.10 -4.00 10.98
N CYS A 177 3.62 -2.75 10.99
CA CYS A 177 2.99 -1.61 11.66
C CYS A 177 1.58 -1.31 11.10
N PHE A 178 1.35 -1.58 9.82
CA PHE A 178 0.06 -1.39 9.17
C PHE A 178 -1.01 -2.29 9.79
N HIS A 179 -0.70 -3.57 10.02
CA HIS A 179 -1.63 -4.51 10.60
C HIS A 179 -1.94 -4.20 12.06
N LEU A 180 -0.95 -3.71 12.82
CA LEU A 180 -1.21 -3.22 14.18
C LEU A 180 -2.18 -2.05 14.15
N ALA A 181 -1.99 -1.12 13.22
CA ALA A 181 -2.86 0.03 13.06
C ALA A 181 -4.29 -0.38 12.64
N GLN A 182 -4.43 -1.37 11.75
CA GLN A 182 -5.71 -1.96 11.38
C GLN A 182 -6.39 -2.65 12.58
N SER A 183 -5.63 -3.40 13.38
CA SER A 183 -6.15 -4.09 14.56
C SER A 183 -6.61 -3.10 15.64
N GLN A 184 -5.83 -2.03 15.87
CA GLN A 184 -6.24 -0.94 16.76
C GLN A 184 -7.50 -0.25 16.25
N ARG A 185 -7.66 -0.09 14.92
CA ARG A 185 -8.87 0.47 14.33
C ARG A 185 -10.09 -0.40 14.56
N ARG A 186 -9.99 -1.71 14.33
CA ARG A 186 -11.06 -2.66 14.67
C ARG A 186 -11.41 -2.57 16.15
N GLN A 187 -10.41 -2.49 17.02
CA GLN A 187 -10.65 -2.32 18.46
C GLN A 187 -11.40 -1.01 18.79
N ILE A 188 -11.06 0.10 18.14
CA ILE A 188 -11.77 1.39 18.29
C ILE A 188 -13.25 1.25 17.88
N ASP A 189 -13.49 0.60 16.75
CA ASP A 189 -14.84 0.40 16.21
C ASP A 189 -15.65 -0.56 17.12
N GLU A 190 -15.07 -1.70 17.53
CA GLU A 190 -15.68 -2.70 18.42
C GLU A 190 -15.95 -2.17 19.84
N SER A 191 -15.12 -1.24 20.31
CA SER A 191 -15.31 -0.58 21.61
C SER A 191 -16.31 0.59 21.55
N GLY A 192 -16.89 0.89 20.38
CA GLY A 192 -17.79 2.03 20.19
C GLY A 192 -17.12 3.40 20.33
N LEU A 193 -15.79 3.46 20.34
CA LEU A 193 -15.02 4.69 20.55
C LEU A 193 -14.87 5.52 19.28
N ARG A 194 -15.32 5.01 18.14
CA ARG A 194 -15.11 5.64 16.85
C ARG A 194 -15.64 7.08 16.76
N PRO A 195 -16.86 7.40 17.21
CA PRO A 195 -17.35 8.78 17.19
C PRO A 195 -16.55 9.73 18.09
N LEU A 196 -15.98 9.21 19.19
CA LEU A 196 -15.13 10.00 20.10
C LEU A 196 -13.79 10.31 19.43
N VAL A 197 -13.12 9.30 18.90
CA VAL A 197 -11.86 9.45 18.17
C VAL A 197 -12.06 10.36 16.95
N ASP A 198 -13.13 10.19 16.17
CA ASP A 198 -13.38 11.01 14.97
C ASP A 198 -13.83 12.47 15.26
N LYS A 199 -14.01 12.87 16.52
CA LYS A 199 -14.46 14.24 16.87
C LYS A 199 -13.49 14.99 17.76
N ASP A 200 -12.66 14.30 18.54
CA ASP A 200 -11.76 14.91 19.50
C ASP A 200 -10.30 14.70 19.06
N LEU A 201 -9.65 15.81 18.69
CA LEU A 201 -8.26 15.78 18.23
C LEU A 201 -7.29 15.37 19.35
N ALA A 202 -7.56 15.77 20.60
CA ALA A 202 -6.71 15.43 21.73
C ALA A 202 -6.77 13.92 22.02
N ILE A 203 -7.96 13.34 21.97
CA ILE A 203 -8.16 11.89 22.04
C ILE A 203 -7.49 11.17 20.88
N SER A 204 -7.65 11.68 19.66
CA SER A 204 -7.02 11.10 18.46
C SER A 204 -5.50 11.06 18.59
N LYS A 205 -4.89 12.14 19.10
CA LYS A 205 -3.45 12.22 19.37
C LYS A 205 -3.03 11.17 20.40
N GLN A 206 -3.79 10.96 21.47
CA GLN A 206 -3.48 9.91 22.45
C GLN A 206 -3.53 8.49 21.85
N VAL A 207 -4.48 8.19 20.97
CA VAL A 207 -4.52 6.92 20.23
C VAL A 207 -3.25 6.70 19.40
N LEU A 208 -2.70 7.76 18.78
CA LEU A 208 -1.43 7.69 18.08
C LEU A 208 -0.25 7.48 19.02
N LYS A 209 -0.21 8.17 20.17
CA LYS A 209 0.82 7.97 21.20
C LYS A 209 0.85 6.53 21.70
N LEU A 210 -0.33 5.92 21.94
CA LEU A 210 -0.43 4.49 22.27
C LEU A 210 0.18 3.60 21.18
N ARG A 211 0.00 3.93 19.90
CA ARG A 211 0.61 3.18 18.80
C ARG A 211 2.10 3.45 18.65
N ALA A 212 2.57 4.65 18.98
CA ALA A 212 3.97 5.05 18.88
C ALA A 212 4.91 4.18 19.74
N ILE A 213 4.39 3.44 20.73
CA ILE A 213 5.15 2.51 21.56
C ILE A 213 5.97 1.50 20.74
N ILE A 214 5.55 1.17 19.51
CA ILE A 214 6.31 0.28 18.61
C ILE A 214 7.72 0.77 18.27
N PHE A 215 7.98 2.07 18.41
CA PHE A 215 9.27 2.66 18.11
C PHE A 215 10.14 2.91 19.34
N VAL A 216 9.64 2.59 20.53
CA VAL A 216 10.43 2.67 21.76
C VAL A 216 11.41 1.51 21.77
N HIS A 217 12.64 1.75 22.24
CA HIS A 217 13.62 0.68 22.38
C HIS A 217 13.05 -0.46 23.22
N GLU A 218 13.21 -1.71 22.80
CA GLU A 218 12.54 -2.89 23.38
C GLU A 218 12.65 -2.96 24.91
N LYS A 219 13.86 -2.75 25.44
CA LYS A 219 14.17 -2.69 26.88
C LYS A 219 13.29 -1.70 27.68
N ASP A 220 12.89 -0.59 27.04
CA ASP A 220 12.20 0.53 27.69
C ASP A 220 10.67 0.45 27.52
N VAL A 221 10.17 -0.37 26.58
CA VAL A 221 8.75 -0.53 26.27
C VAL A 221 7.89 -0.75 27.52
N PRO A 222 8.22 -1.69 28.44
CA PRO A 222 7.50 -1.86 29.70
C PRO A 222 7.31 -0.56 30.49
N THR A 223 8.40 0.15 30.76
CA THR A 223 8.42 1.32 31.63
C THR A 223 7.73 2.52 30.99
N VAL A 224 7.94 2.72 29.68
CA VAL A 224 7.29 3.79 28.92
C VAL A 224 5.80 3.53 28.80
N TRP A 225 5.38 2.29 28.59
CA TRP A 225 3.97 1.93 28.51
C TRP A 225 3.22 2.19 29.82
N ASP A 226 3.77 1.80 30.97
CA ASP A 226 3.11 2.04 32.27
C ASP A 226 2.83 3.54 32.48
N ARG A 227 3.82 4.39 32.14
CA ARG A 227 3.67 5.85 32.22
C ARG A 227 2.67 6.39 31.19
N LEU A 228 2.71 5.87 29.96
CA LEU A 228 1.81 6.30 28.89
C LEU A 228 0.36 5.93 29.19
N ALA A 229 0.12 4.70 29.65
CA ALA A 229 -1.19 4.19 30.03
C ALA A 229 -1.80 4.97 31.21
N ALA A 230 -0.98 5.34 32.21
CA ALA A 230 -1.42 6.14 33.35
C ALA A 230 -1.83 7.57 32.97
N ASN A 231 -1.22 8.14 31.93
CA ASN A 231 -1.52 9.49 31.42
C ASN A 231 -2.55 9.49 30.28
N THR A 232 -3.11 8.33 29.92
CA THR A 232 -4.11 8.20 28.86
C THR A 232 -5.51 8.45 29.44
N ASP A 233 -6.33 9.18 28.69
CA ASP A 233 -7.72 9.49 29.03
C ASP A 233 -8.50 8.23 29.37
N GLU A 234 -9.28 8.27 30.46
CA GLU A 234 -10.04 7.13 30.98
C GLU A 234 -11.02 6.55 29.95
N ARG A 235 -11.49 7.36 29.00
CA ARG A 235 -12.36 6.90 27.91
C ARG A 235 -11.65 5.95 26.95
N LEU A 236 -10.31 5.97 26.89
CA LEU A 236 -9.49 5.11 26.04
C LEU A 236 -9.02 3.82 26.75
N GLN A 237 -9.44 3.57 28.00
CA GLN A 237 -9.10 2.34 28.74
C GLN A 237 -9.42 1.04 27.99
N PRO A 238 -10.48 0.93 27.15
CA PRO A 238 -10.66 -0.25 26.31
C PRO A 238 -9.49 -0.52 25.37
N ILE A 239 -8.87 0.53 24.81
CA ILE A 239 -7.70 0.41 23.92
C ILE A 239 -6.45 0.07 24.73
N VAL A 240 -6.25 0.71 25.89
CA VAL A 240 -5.13 0.41 26.80
C VAL A 240 -5.16 -1.06 27.22
N THR A 241 -6.32 -1.53 27.71
CA THR A 241 -6.52 -2.91 28.14
C THR A 241 -6.30 -3.91 26.99
N TRP A 242 -6.76 -3.57 25.79
CA TRP A 242 -6.50 -4.37 24.60
C TRP A 242 -5.00 -4.46 24.29
N PHE A 243 -4.26 -3.35 24.38
CA PHE A 243 -2.81 -3.35 24.16
C PHE A 243 -2.07 -4.16 25.23
N GLU A 244 -2.43 -4.01 26.50
CA GLU A 244 -1.84 -4.78 27.60
C GLU A 244 -2.07 -6.28 27.42
N ARG A 245 -3.28 -6.68 27.02
CA ARG A 245 -3.60 -8.10 26.81
C ARG A 245 -2.84 -8.72 25.64
N ASN A 246 -2.67 -7.98 24.55
CA ASN A 246 -2.14 -8.54 23.30
C ASN A 246 -0.64 -8.34 23.12
N TYR A 247 -0.03 -7.27 23.67
CA TYR A 247 1.32 -6.84 23.26
C TYR A 247 2.27 -6.56 24.43
N VAL A 248 1.88 -5.75 25.42
CA VAL A 248 2.83 -5.24 26.44
C VAL A 248 2.76 -5.97 27.78
N GLY A 249 1.58 -6.47 28.14
CA GLY A 249 1.33 -7.12 29.42
C GLY A 249 1.03 -6.10 30.52
N LYS A 250 -0.05 -6.31 31.27
CA LYS A 250 -0.41 -5.48 32.42
C LYS A 250 0.54 -5.73 33.57
N ARG A 251 0.98 -4.67 34.26
CA ARG A 251 1.77 -4.79 35.48
C ARG A 251 0.91 -5.35 36.62
N LEU A 252 1.34 -6.46 37.20
CA LEU A 252 0.68 -7.15 38.30
C LEU A 252 1.22 -6.68 39.66
N ARG A 253 0.51 -7.00 40.75
CA ARG A 253 0.87 -6.61 42.13
C ARG A 253 2.27 -7.07 42.56
N ASN A 254 2.77 -8.16 41.98
CA ASN A 254 4.10 -8.71 42.26
C ASN A 254 5.21 -8.15 41.35
N ASN A 255 4.96 -7.01 40.68
CA ASN A 255 5.84 -6.40 39.68
C ASN A 255 6.16 -7.26 38.46
N ARG A 256 5.53 -8.44 38.29
CA ARG A 256 5.57 -9.19 37.03
C ARG A 256 4.56 -8.62 36.04
N ARG A 257 4.74 -8.93 34.75
CA ARG A 257 3.73 -8.64 33.71
C ARG A 257 2.87 -9.85 33.42
N SER A 258 1.63 -9.62 33.04
CA SER A 258 0.75 -10.67 32.52
C SER A 258 1.29 -11.26 31.23
N THR A 259 0.95 -12.52 30.96
CA THR A 259 1.22 -13.17 29.67
C THR A 259 0.53 -12.41 28.54
N VAL A 260 1.25 -12.24 27.42
CA VAL A 260 0.77 -11.54 26.23
C VAL A 260 0.58 -12.50 25.07
N ARG A 261 -0.26 -12.11 24.10
CA ARG A 261 -0.45 -12.88 22.86
C ARG A 261 0.76 -12.77 21.94
N TYR A 262 1.38 -11.60 21.88
CA TYR A 262 2.52 -11.29 21.02
C TYR A 262 3.61 -10.63 21.85
N SER A 263 4.78 -11.27 21.95
CA SER A 263 5.94 -10.74 22.66
C SER A 263 6.50 -9.49 21.95
N ILE A 264 7.23 -8.65 22.70
CA ILE A 264 7.67 -7.31 22.25
C ILE A 264 8.53 -7.39 20.98
N ASP A 265 9.47 -8.32 20.93
CA ASP A 265 10.34 -8.61 19.79
C ASP A 265 9.58 -8.83 18.48
N LYS A 266 8.33 -9.31 18.55
CA LYS A 266 7.53 -9.61 17.35
C LYS A 266 6.88 -8.38 16.72
N TRP A 267 6.70 -7.29 17.45
CA TRP A 267 6.01 -6.10 16.92
C TRP A 267 6.81 -4.80 17.06
N ASN A 268 7.94 -4.85 17.77
CA ASN A 268 8.82 -3.71 17.89
C ASN A 268 9.45 -3.35 16.54
N MET A 269 9.57 -2.05 16.31
CA MET A 269 10.03 -1.44 15.05
C MET A 269 11.24 -0.53 15.27
N HIS A 270 11.79 -0.45 16.48
CA HIS A 270 12.85 0.49 16.82
C HIS A 270 14.12 0.21 16.00
N SER A 271 14.73 -0.96 16.16
CA SER A 271 15.96 -1.37 15.46
C SER A 271 15.74 -1.37 13.95
N ARG A 272 14.63 -1.97 13.50
CA ARG A 272 14.23 -1.96 12.07
C ARG A 272 14.14 -0.55 11.49
N LYS A 273 13.62 0.42 12.25
CA LYS A 273 13.51 1.80 11.77
C LYS A 273 14.89 2.48 11.73
N ILE A 274 15.81 2.15 12.62
CA ILE A 274 17.22 2.60 12.57
C ILE A 274 17.89 2.08 11.30
N ASP A 275 17.68 0.81 10.98
CA ASP A 275 18.29 0.09 9.85
C ASP A 275 17.62 0.36 8.49
N ASP A 276 16.57 1.20 8.48
CA ASP A 276 15.69 1.48 7.33
C ASP A 276 15.07 0.23 6.70
N CYS A 277 14.91 -0.85 7.49
CA CYS A 277 14.15 -2.01 7.08
C CYS A 277 12.68 -1.60 6.85
N PRO A 278 12.00 -2.19 5.84
CA PRO A 278 10.61 -1.90 5.58
C PRO A 278 9.76 -2.15 6.83
N ARG A 279 8.81 -1.23 7.08
CA ARG A 279 7.92 -1.21 8.26
C ARG A 279 6.48 -1.62 7.94
N THR A 280 6.17 -1.63 6.65
CA THR A 280 4.83 -1.78 6.09
C THR A 280 4.88 -2.69 4.88
N ASN A 281 3.86 -3.54 4.72
CA ASN A 281 3.69 -4.40 3.55
C ASN A 281 3.21 -3.61 2.31
N ASN A 282 3.31 -2.27 2.28
CA ASN A 282 2.71 -1.43 1.22
C ASN A 282 3.16 -1.84 -0.19
N SER A 283 4.43 -2.19 -0.36
CA SER A 283 4.95 -2.66 -1.65
C SER A 283 4.33 -3.99 -2.07
N VAL A 284 4.10 -4.88 -1.10
CA VAL A 284 3.45 -6.16 -1.27
C VAL A 284 1.94 -6.00 -1.49
N GLU A 285 1.26 -5.08 -0.78
CA GLU A 285 -0.15 -4.73 -1.03
C GLU A 285 -0.34 -4.12 -2.41
N GLY A 286 0.55 -3.21 -2.81
CA GLY A 286 0.59 -2.64 -4.15
C GLY A 286 0.79 -3.71 -5.22
N GLN A 287 1.63 -4.71 -4.95
CA GLN A 287 1.82 -5.87 -5.83
C GLN A 287 0.61 -6.79 -5.86
N ASN A 288 -0.04 -7.02 -4.73
CA ASN A 288 -1.30 -7.73 -4.65
C ASN A 288 -2.38 -7.02 -5.45
N ASN A 289 -2.48 -5.69 -5.34
CA ASN A 289 -3.38 -4.87 -6.15
C ASN A 289 -3.03 -4.91 -7.64
N ALA A 290 -1.75 -4.90 -8.01
CA ALA A 290 -1.31 -5.08 -9.39
C ALA A 290 -1.69 -6.47 -9.93
N LEU A 291 -1.49 -7.53 -9.14
CA LEU A 291 -1.97 -8.87 -9.45
C LEU A 291 -3.50 -8.84 -9.61
N LYS A 292 -4.22 -8.13 -8.73
CA LYS A 292 -5.68 -8.02 -8.81
C LYS A 292 -6.16 -7.47 -10.14
N LYS A 293 -5.49 -6.44 -10.64
CA LYS A 293 -5.79 -5.78 -11.93
C LYS A 293 -5.60 -6.70 -13.14
N LYS A 294 -4.85 -7.81 -13.02
CA LYS A 294 -4.71 -8.82 -14.09
C LYS A 294 -5.96 -9.68 -14.29
N PHE A 295 -6.88 -9.67 -13.33
CA PHE A 295 -8.09 -10.49 -13.36
C PHE A 295 -9.33 -9.65 -13.61
N THR A 296 -10.15 -10.08 -14.57
CA THR A 296 -11.49 -9.50 -14.79
C THR A 296 -12.54 -10.04 -13.81
N ARG A 297 -12.22 -11.11 -13.08
CA ARG A 297 -13.10 -11.78 -12.11
C ARG A 297 -12.30 -12.21 -10.88
N LEU A 298 -12.90 -12.07 -9.71
CA LEU A 298 -12.26 -12.39 -8.43
C LEU A 298 -11.98 -13.89 -8.22
N ARG A 299 -12.78 -14.79 -8.80
CA ARG A 299 -12.63 -16.25 -8.67
C ARG A 299 -12.57 -16.94 -10.03
N PRO A 300 -11.46 -16.81 -10.77
CA PRO A 300 -11.28 -17.56 -12.02
C PRO A 300 -11.20 -19.07 -11.75
N ASN A 301 -11.38 -19.90 -12.79
CA ASN A 301 -10.99 -21.30 -12.68
C ASN A 301 -9.45 -21.44 -12.62
N PHE A 302 -8.95 -22.59 -12.20
CA PHE A 302 -7.53 -22.85 -11.96
C PHE A 302 -6.63 -22.54 -13.17
N TRP A 303 -7.01 -22.98 -14.37
CA TRP A 303 -6.20 -22.76 -15.57
C TRP A 303 -6.18 -21.28 -16.00
N THR A 304 -7.33 -20.60 -15.95
CA THR A 304 -7.40 -19.15 -16.19
C THR A 304 -6.60 -18.37 -15.14
N PHE A 305 -6.51 -18.89 -13.92
CA PHE A 305 -5.65 -18.33 -12.90
C PHE A 305 -4.18 -18.37 -13.31
N ILE A 306 -3.66 -19.55 -13.67
CA ILE A 306 -2.27 -19.74 -14.10
C ILE A 306 -1.91 -18.82 -15.28
N VAL A 307 -2.77 -18.72 -16.29
CA VAL A 307 -2.51 -17.88 -17.47
C VAL A 307 -2.31 -16.40 -17.11
N ASN A 308 -3.11 -15.87 -16.18
CA ASN A 308 -2.96 -14.49 -15.75
C ASN A 308 -1.80 -14.31 -14.76
N LEU A 309 -1.50 -15.34 -13.97
CA LEU A 309 -0.34 -15.35 -13.08
C LEU A 309 0.98 -15.29 -13.88
N LYS A 310 1.08 -16.01 -15.00
CA LYS A 310 2.23 -15.92 -15.93
C LYS A 310 2.43 -14.49 -16.46
N LYS A 311 1.34 -13.85 -16.90
CA LYS A 311 1.38 -12.44 -17.35
C LYS A 311 1.80 -11.48 -16.24
N PHE A 312 1.46 -11.79 -15.00
CA PHE A 312 1.93 -11.02 -13.85
C PHE A 312 3.43 -11.25 -13.62
N GLN A 313 3.91 -12.49 -13.70
CA GLN A 313 5.32 -12.80 -13.61
C GLN A 313 6.14 -12.10 -14.71
N GLU A 314 5.63 -12.03 -15.95
CA GLU A 314 6.28 -11.28 -17.03
C GLU A 314 6.47 -9.79 -16.68
N ASP A 315 5.47 -9.14 -16.08
CA ASP A 315 5.60 -7.75 -15.62
C ASP A 315 6.64 -7.62 -14.49
N VAL A 316 6.70 -8.62 -13.60
CA VAL A 316 7.66 -8.68 -12.50
C VAL A 316 9.08 -8.81 -13.05
N ASP A 317 9.29 -9.67 -14.03
CA ASP A 317 10.59 -9.83 -14.70
C ASP A 317 11.06 -8.52 -15.36
N PHE A 318 10.15 -7.78 -16.00
CA PHE A 318 10.49 -6.46 -16.55
C PHE A 318 10.93 -5.48 -15.48
N LYS A 319 10.25 -5.44 -14.32
CA LYS A 319 10.66 -4.60 -13.19
C LYS A 319 12.03 -4.99 -12.65
N ILE A 320 12.31 -6.29 -12.53
CA ILE A 320 13.62 -6.79 -12.10
C ILE A 320 14.70 -6.37 -13.09
N ILE A 321 14.47 -6.51 -14.41
CA ILE A 321 15.42 -6.09 -15.44
C ILE A 321 15.70 -4.60 -15.34
N ASP A 322 14.67 -3.79 -15.12
CA ASP A 322 14.83 -2.34 -14.97
C ASP A 322 15.64 -1.99 -13.71
N PHE A 323 15.37 -2.64 -12.58
CA PHE A 323 16.17 -2.46 -11.36
C PHE A 323 17.63 -2.90 -11.53
N LEU A 324 17.89 -3.94 -12.32
CA LEU A 324 19.26 -4.38 -12.62
C LEU A 324 20.00 -3.41 -13.54
N ARG A 325 19.29 -2.74 -14.46
CA ARG A 325 19.86 -1.73 -15.37
C ARG A 325 20.04 -0.38 -14.71
N ASN A 326 19.14 -0.03 -13.80
CA ASN A 326 19.08 1.25 -13.10
C ASN A 326 18.99 1.00 -11.59
N PRO A 327 20.11 0.69 -10.91
CA PRO A 327 20.12 0.42 -9.47
C PRO A 327 19.51 1.57 -8.65
N ASP A 328 19.68 2.81 -9.11
CA ASP A 328 19.12 4.00 -8.46
C ASP A 328 17.58 4.01 -8.47
N LEU A 329 16.91 3.36 -9.43
CA LEU A 329 15.44 3.23 -9.45
C LEU A 329 14.92 2.28 -8.36
N ALA A 330 15.73 1.30 -7.94
CA ALA A 330 15.38 0.45 -6.80
C ALA A 330 15.41 1.23 -5.48
N ASP A 331 16.24 2.27 -5.41
CA ASP A 331 16.39 3.15 -4.26
C ASP A 331 15.62 4.48 -4.39
N ALA A 332 15.04 4.76 -5.56
CA ALA A 332 14.29 5.97 -5.85
C ALA A 332 13.05 6.11 -4.95
N THR A 333 13.01 7.24 -4.26
CA THR A 333 12.06 7.56 -3.20
C THR A 333 10.77 8.18 -3.72
N SER A 334 9.61 7.63 -3.32
CA SER A 334 8.32 8.32 -3.42
C SER A 334 8.28 9.56 -2.52
N ALA A 335 7.42 10.55 -2.81
CA ALA A 335 7.23 11.79 -2.06
C ALA A 335 7.03 11.65 -0.52
N ASN A 336 6.77 10.45 -0.02
CA ASN A 336 6.60 10.11 1.40
C ASN A 336 7.88 9.95 2.24
N THR A 337 9.00 10.45 1.74
CA THR A 337 10.34 10.17 2.27
C THR A 337 10.73 11.05 3.46
N SER A 338 10.21 12.29 3.53
CA SER A 338 10.54 13.22 4.61
C SER A 338 10.11 12.71 5.99
N LEU A 339 8.84 12.28 6.14
CA LEU A 339 8.35 11.75 7.42
C LEU A 339 9.02 10.42 7.81
N GLU A 340 9.34 9.57 6.84
CA GLU A 340 10.09 8.33 7.12
C GLU A 340 11.51 8.61 7.61
N PHE A 341 12.18 9.61 7.01
CA PHE A 341 13.50 10.06 7.42
C PHE A 341 13.46 10.69 8.81
N GLU A 342 12.46 11.53 9.11
CA GLU A 342 12.29 12.12 10.44
C GLU A 342 12.06 11.05 11.51
N ARG A 343 11.22 10.03 11.25
CA ARG A 343 11.04 8.90 12.17
C ARG A 343 12.32 8.13 12.39
N GLN A 344 13.10 7.88 11.33
CA GLN A 344 14.41 7.24 11.44
C GLN A 344 15.36 8.08 12.29
N ARG A 345 15.41 9.39 12.04
CA ARG A 345 16.23 10.34 12.80
C ARG A 345 15.86 10.33 14.28
N LEU A 346 14.57 10.31 14.60
CA LEU A 346 14.08 10.21 15.98
C LEU A 346 14.55 8.90 16.64
N CYS A 347 14.39 7.76 15.98
CA CYS A 347 14.84 6.47 16.52
C CYS A 347 16.36 6.42 16.71
N LYS A 348 17.15 6.91 15.75
CA LYS A 348 18.61 7.01 15.86
C LYS A 348 19.08 7.91 17.00
N ASN A 349 18.28 8.90 17.37
CA ASN A 349 18.57 9.82 18.47
C ASN A 349 17.77 9.50 19.74
N TYR A 350 17.21 8.29 19.85
CA TYR A 350 16.35 7.91 20.97
C TYR A 350 17.02 8.08 22.34
N GLU A 351 18.31 7.79 22.45
CA GLU A 351 19.06 7.95 23.69
C GLU A 351 19.29 9.41 24.11
N LYS A 352 19.10 10.37 23.20
CA LYS A 352 19.20 11.82 23.51
C LYS A 352 17.94 12.39 24.17
N PHE A 353 16.85 11.62 24.22
CA PHE A 353 15.64 12.03 24.93
C PHE A 353 15.78 11.67 26.41
N ASP A 354 15.82 12.69 27.27
CA ASP A 354 15.82 12.54 28.73
C ASP A 354 14.51 11.88 29.20
N ASP A 355 13.36 12.37 28.72
CA ASP A 355 12.07 11.73 28.89
C ASP A 355 11.63 10.99 27.63
N LYS A 356 11.44 9.67 27.74
CA LYS A 356 10.96 8.83 26.64
C LYS A 356 9.50 9.10 26.24
N LEU A 357 8.72 9.79 27.08
CA LEU A 357 7.40 10.30 26.67
C LEU A 357 7.52 11.45 25.66
N ASP A 358 8.56 12.27 25.72
CA ASP A 358 8.82 13.31 24.71
C ASP A 358 9.18 12.67 23.37
N PHE A 359 9.90 11.55 23.39
CA PHE A 359 10.12 10.75 22.19
C PHE A 359 8.80 10.22 21.60
N ILE A 360 7.90 9.69 22.45
CA ILE A 360 6.56 9.25 22.02
C ILE A 360 5.79 10.41 21.39
N GLU A 361 5.83 11.60 21.98
CA GLU A 361 5.19 12.81 21.43
C GLU A 361 5.76 13.14 20.05
N ALA A 362 7.08 13.24 19.97
CA ALA A 362 7.79 13.58 18.75
C ALA A 362 7.48 12.58 17.63
N ILE A 363 7.52 11.28 17.91
CA ILE A 363 7.27 10.27 16.88
C ILE A 363 5.80 10.18 16.51
N ALA A 364 4.87 10.30 17.47
CA ALA A 364 3.43 10.31 17.20
C ALA A 364 3.03 11.50 16.33
N SER A 365 3.66 12.67 16.51
CA SER A 365 3.45 13.85 15.64
C SER A 365 3.84 13.59 14.19
N LYS A 366 4.73 12.61 13.95
CA LYS A 366 5.17 12.18 12.62
C LYS A 366 4.45 10.92 12.17
N MET A 367 3.48 10.40 12.90
CA MET A 367 2.65 9.27 12.45
C MET A 367 1.43 9.81 11.70
N ARG A 368 1.08 9.18 10.57
CA ARG A 368 -0.11 9.59 9.82
C ARG A 368 -1.39 9.22 10.59
N PHE A 369 -2.33 10.16 10.67
CA PHE A 369 -3.65 9.94 11.23
C PHE A 369 -4.42 8.94 10.39
N PHE A 370 -5.15 8.05 11.06
CA PHE A 370 -6.25 7.33 10.42
C PHE A 370 -7.42 8.30 10.27
N ILE A 371 -8.06 8.26 9.10
CA ILE A 371 -9.25 9.02 8.68
C ILE A 371 -9.96 9.67 9.85
N ASN A 372 -9.92 10.99 9.89
CA ASN A 372 -10.72 11.79 10.80
C ASN A 372 -11.49 12.85 10.00
N ASN A 373 -12.79 13.00 10.28
CA ASN A 373 -13.60 14.14 9.81
C ASN A 373 -12.99 15.48 10.27
N LEU A 374 -12.12 15.45 11.29
CA LEU A 374 -11.28 16.57 11.70
C LEU A 374 -10.35 17.10 10.62
N VAL A 375 -10.06 16.39 9.52
CA VAL A 375 -9.21 16.98 8.47
C VAL A 375 -10.02 17.95 7.64
N SER A 376 -11.24 17.55 7.27
CA SER A 376 -12.21 18.47 6.66
C SER A 376 -12.52 19.62 7.61
N ASN A 377 -12.75 19.35 8.89
CA ASN A 377 -13.02 20.42 9.86
C ASN A 377 -11.79 21.29 10.11
N ASN A 378 -10.58 20.73 10.25
CA ASN A 378 -9.35 21.52 10.40
C ASN A 378 -9.05 22.34 9.14
N ILE A 379 -9.30 21.81 7.93
CA ILE A 379 -9.17 22.58 6.68
C ILE A 379 -10.14 23.76 6.71
N MET A 380 -11.40 23.50 7.10
CA MET A 380 -12.41 24.55 7.25
C MET A 380 -11.98 25.56 8.32
N ASP A 381 -11.67 25.14 9.54
CA ASP A 381 -11.28 26.01 10.65
C ASP A 381 -10.00 26.81 10.37
N THR A 382 -9.00 26.20 9.71
CA THR A 382 -7.71 26.86 9.38
C THR A 382 -7.84 27.90 8.27
N LEU A 383 -8.80 27.73 7.36
CA LEU A 383 -9.05 28.66 6.25
C LEU A 383 -10.18 29.65 6.54
N PHE A 384 -11.14 29.29 7.40
CA PHE A 384 -12.33 30.08 7.67
C PHE A 384 -11.99 31.41 8.33
N GLU A 385 -11.28 31.41 9.47
CA GLU A 385 -10.90 32.66 10.17
C GLU A 385 -10.10 33.62 9.26
N PRO A 386 -9.04 33.19 8.53
CA PRO A 386 -8.31 34.09 7.64
C PRO A 386 -9.14 34.62 6.46
N ILE A 387 -10.06 33.83 5.91
CA ILE A 387 -10.91 34.25 4.79
C ILE A 387 -11.98 35.23 5.29
N ASP A 388 -12.58 34.96 6.45
CA ASP A 388 -13.58 35.82 7.07
C ASP A 388 -12.98 37.19 7.46
N GLU A 389 -11.79 37.20 8.06
CA GLU A 389 -11.05 38.43 8.36
C GLU A 389 -10.68 39.23 7.11
N LEU A 390 -10.40 38.55 5.99
CA LEU A 390 -10.09 39.20 4.72
C LEU A 390 -11.34 39.76 4.04
N ASN A 391 -12.50 39.11 4.22
CA ASN A 391 -13.76 39.44 3.55
C ASN A 391 -13.55 39.75 2.05
N PRO A 392 -13.07 38.76 1.26
CA PRO A 392 -12.66 39.01 -0.12
C PRO A 392 -13.84 39.30 -1.03
N THR A 393 -13.65 40.19 -2.00
CA THR A 393 -14.64 40.43 -3.06
C THR A 393 -14.69 39.27 -4.05
N ASP A 394 -15.77 39.17 -4.83
CA ASP A 394 -15.88 38.14 -5.87
C ASP A 394 -14.73 38.19 -6.88
N ASP A 395 -14.25 39.40 -7.21
CA ASP A 395 -13.10 39.63 -8.09
C ASP A 395 -11.80 39.10 -7.46
N GLU A 396 -11.55 39.39 -6.18
CA GLU A 396 -10.39 38.87 -5.45
C GLU A 396 -10.42 37.33 -5.36
N ILE A 397 -11.60 36.74 -5.09
CA ILE A 397 -11.77 35.27 -5.06
C ILE A 397 -11.47 34.67 -6.44
N MET A 398 -11.97 35.28 -7.51
CA MET A 398 -11.73 34.82 -8.88
C MET A 398 -10.24 34.86 -9.21
N LEU A 399 -9.55 35.95 -8.88
CA LEU A 399 -8.12 36.12 -9.10
C LEU A 399 -7.29 35.10 -8.32
N ILE A 400 -7.63 34.86 -7.05
CA ILE A 400 -6.97 33.84 -6.21
C ILE A 400 -7.17 32.44 -6.81
N ARG A 401 -8.38 32.09 -7.26
CA ARG A 401 -8.64 30.80 -7.92
C ARG A 401 -7.84 30.66 -9.21
N ALA A 402 -7.78 31.72 -10.03
CA ALA A 402 -6.99 31.72 -11.26
C ALA A 402 -5.50 31.53 -10.99
N ILE A 403 -4.95 32.17 -9.95
CA ILE A 403 -3.56 32.00 -9.51
C ILE A 403 -3.28 30.55 -9.05
N ILE A 404 -4.22 29.90 -8.37
CA ILE A 404 -4.09 28.49 -7.95
C ILE A 404 -4.07 27.56 -9.16
N VAL A 405 -4.98 27.77 -10.11
CA VAL A 405 -5.14 26.91 -11.30
C VAL A 405 -3.98 27.08 -12.28
N LEU A 406 -3.52 28.31 -12.51
CA LEU A 406 -2.42 28.61 -13.43
C LEU A 406 -1.06 28.43 -12.76
N ASN A 407 -0.78 27.20 -12.33
CA ASN A 407 0.47 26.84 -11.69
C ASN A 407 1.53 26.44 -12.74
N SER A 408 2.61 27.23 -12.85
CA SER A 408 3.75 26.97 -13.74
C SER A 408 4.69 25.86 -13.25
N ASP A 409 4.53 25.39 -12.00
CA ASP A 409 5.38 24.35 -11.39
C ASP A 409 4.86 22.92 -11.60
N ILE A 410 3.85 22.73 -12.46
CA ILE A 410 3.31 21.41 -12.79
C ILE A 410 4.35 20.61 -13.60
N GLU A 411 4.62 19.38 -13.17
CA GLU A 411 5.50 18.45 -13.89
C GLU A 411 4.90 18.07 -15.25
N GLY A 412 5.72 18.03 -16.30
CA GLY A 412 5.30 17.65 -17.66
C GLY A 412 4.98 18.82 -18.61
N LEU A 413 5.06 20.07 -18.14
CA LEU A 413 4.98 21.25 -19.01
C LEU A 413 6.28 21.47 -19.79
N ASN A 414 6.17 21.86 -21.06
CA ASN A 414 7.33 22.31 -21.83
C ASN A 414 7.76 23.73 -21.42
N THR A 415 8.99 24.11 -21.76
CA THR A 415 9.60 25.37 -21.31
C THR A 415 8.86 26.62 -21.82
N GLU A 416 8.34 26.58 -23.04
CA GLU A 416 7.62 27.72 -23.64
C GLU A 416 6.30 27.98 -22.90
N PHE A 417 5.49 26.93 -22.70
CA PHE A 417 4.24 27.03 -21.96
C PHE A 417 4.46 27.38 -20.49
N LYS A 418 5.53 26.87 -19.86
CA LYS A 418 5.91 27.25 -18.50
C LYS A 418 6.17 28.75 -18.38
N ASN A 419 6.88 29.33 -19.35
CA ASN A 419 7.14 30.77 -19.39
C ASN A 419 5.86 31.58 -19.62
N SER A 420 5.00 31.17 -20.56
CA SER A 420 3.72 31.83 -20.80
C SER A 420 2.78 31.79 -19.58
N LEU A 421 2.72 30.66 -18.87
CA LEU A 421 1.95 30.53 -17.63
C LEU A 421 2.53 31.39 -16.50
N SER A 422 3.85 31.47 -16.38
CA SER A 422 4.50 32.36 -15.41
C SER A 422 4.12 33.81 -15.65
N ASN A 423 4.18 34.27 -16.91
CA ASN A 423 3.82 35.64 -17.28
C ASN A 423 2.35 35.94 -16.98
N MET A 424 1.42 35.03 -17.34
CA MET A 424 0.00 35.18 -17.01
C MET A 424 -0.23 35.22 -15.49
N ARG A 425 0.51 34.42 -14.72
CA ARG A 425 0.42 34.42 -13.26
C ARG A 425 0.92 35.72 -12.65
N ASP A 426 1.98 36.31 -13.20
CA ASP A 426 2.49 37.62 -12.78
C ASP A 426 1.47 38.73 -13.07
N GLU A 427 0.80 38.69 -14.22
CA GLU A 427 -0.31 39.59 -14.55
C GLU A 427 -1.48 39.45 -13.56
N LEU A 428 -1.82 38.22 -13.15
CA LEU A 428 -2.86 37.98 -12.14
C LEU A 428 -2.45 38.44 -10.74
N HIS A 429 -1.19 38.28 -10.34
CA HIS A 429 -0.69 38.85 -9.09
C HIS A 429 -0.78 40.38 -9.11
N ASN A 430 -0.44 41.02 -10.24
CA ASN A 430 -0.59 42.46 -10.41
C ASN A 430 -2.07 42.88 -10.35
N ALA A 431 -2.97 42.15 -11.02
CA ALA A 431 -4.41 42.42 -10.98
C ALA A 431 -4.98 42.26 -9.56
N LEU A 432 -4.55 41.24 -8.81
CA LEU A 432 -4.92 41.04 -7.41
C LEU A 432 -4.41 42.19 -6.53
N TYR A 433 -3.18 42.65 -6.74
CA TYR A 433 -2.64 43.81 -6.02
C TYR A 433 -3.43 45.10 -6.32
N GLN A 434 -3.82 45.33 -7.58
CA GLN A 434 -4.66 46.47 -7.96
C GLN A 434 -6.06 46.37 -7.34
N SER A 435 -6.67 45.18 -7.33
CA SER A 435 -7.95 44.94 -6.65
C SER A 435 -7.87 45.28 -5.15
N CYS A 436 -6.76 44.90 -4.49
CA CYS A 436 -6.51 45.25 -3.08
C CYS A 436 -6.38 46.76 -2.83
N GLN A 437 -6.04 47.57 -3.84
CA GLN A 437 -5.96 49.03 -3.72
C GLN A 437 -7.31 49.72 -3.71
N ASN A 438 -8.33 49.11 -4.30
CA ASN A 438 -9.64 49.73 -4.48
C ASN A 438 -10.47 49.78 -3.17
N ASP A 439 -10.24 48.86 -2.23
CA ASP A 439 -11.11 48.66 -1.07
C ASP A 439 -10.51 49.08 0.30
N GLN A 440 -9.18 49.22 0.47
CA GLN A 440 -8.57 49.47 1.79
C GLN A 440 -7.33 50.38 1.78
N THR A 441 -7.15 51.13 2.88
CA THR A 441 -6.02 52.05 3.12
C THR A 441 -4.64 51.39 3.25
N ASN A 442 -4.54 50.05 3.20
CA ASN A 442 -3.28 49.31 3.29
C ASN A 442 -3.23 48.10 2.34
N ALA A 443 -3.27 48.39 1.03
CA ALA A 443 -3.22 47.40 -0.05
C ALA A 443 -2.03 46.41 0.03
N PRO A 444 -0.79 46.83 0.39
CA PRO A 444 0.33 45.89 0.51
C PRO A 444 0.13 44.83 1.58
N SER A 445 -0.45 45.22 2.73
CA SER A 445 -0.73 44.28 3.82
C SER A 445 -1.83 43.29 3.44
N ARG A 446 -2.90 43.76 2.77
CA ARG A 446 -3.98 42.90 2.26
C ARG A 446 -3.47 41.89 1.23
N PHE A 447 -2.69 42.35 0.26
CA PHE A 447 -2.09 41.49 -0.75
C PHE A 447 -1.18 40.42 -0.12
N ALA A 448 -0.33 40.80 0.85
CA ALA A 448 0.51 39.84 1.57
C ALA A 448 -0.31 38.78 2.32
N LYS A 449 -1.44 39.16 2.93
CA LYS A 449 -2.36 38.21 3.59
C LYS A 449 -2.97 37.22 2.58
N PHE A 450 -3.32 37.64 1.37
CA PHE A 450 -3.77 36.73 0.31
C PHE A 450 -2.67 35.75 -0.13
N LEU A 451 -1.42 36.20 -0.26
CA LEU A 451 -0.31 35.30 -0.55
C LEU A 451 -0.07 34.27 0.57
N HIS A 452 -0.23 34.67 1.83
CA HIS A 452 -0.20 33.73 2.96
C HIS A 452 -1.38 32.75 2.95
N LEU A 453 -2.56 33.16 2.50
CA LEU A 453 -3.70 32.26 2.34
C LEU A 453 -3.42 31.20 1.26
N LEU A 454 -2.78 31.58 0.15
CA LEU A 454 -2.35 30.65 -0.90
C LEU A 454 -1.37 29.59 -0.39
N SER A 455 -0.39 30.00 0.42
CA SER A 455 0.59 29.06 1.00
C SER A 455 -0.06 28.10 1.99
N LYS A 456 -0.96 28.58 2.86
CA LYS A 456 -1.75 27.72 3.76
C LYS A 456 -2.63 26.73 2.99
N THR A 457 -3.31 27.20 1.95
CA THR A 457 -4.16 26.36 1.09
C THR A 457 -3.35 25.26 0.41
N THR A 458 -2.14 25.57 -0.06
CA THR A 458 -1.24 24.59 -0.70
C THR A 458 -0.79 23.50 0.28
N ILE A 459 -0.47 23.87 1.52
CA ILE A 459 -0.09 22.90 2.57
C ILE A 459 -1.27 21.97 2.90
N LEU A 460 -2.46 22.55 3.09
CA LEU A 460 -3.67 21.77 3.37
C LEU A 460 -4.08 20.86 2.21
N ALA A 461 -3.88 21.30 0.95
CA ALA A 461 -4.12 20.48 -0.22
C ALA A 461 -3.18 19.26 -0.27
N ARG A 462 -1.91 19.42 0.14
CA ARG A 462 -0.96 18.28 0.25
C ARG A 462 -1.41 17.26 1.29
N ASP A 463 -1.86 17.74 2.45
CA ASP A 463 -2.40 16.88 3.49
C ASP A 463 -3.66 16.15 2.97
N LEU A 464 -4.57 16.85 2.29
CA LEU A 464 -5.76 16.25 1.69
C LEU A 464 -5.42 15.19 0.62
N ILE A 465 -4.42 15.43 -0.22
CA ILE A 465 -3.92 14.48 -1.23
C ILE A 465 -3.42 13.19 -0.57
N GLU A 466 -2.59 13.31 0.48
CA GLU A 466 -2.11 12.14 1.22
C GLU A 466 -3.25 11.39 1.93
N HIS A 467 -4.30 12.11 2.33
CA HIS A 467 -5.49 11.53 2.95
C HIS A 467 -6.36 10.77 1.94
N ILE A 468 -6.52 11.32 0.73
CA ILE A 468 -7.20 10.66 -0.39
C ILE A 468 -6.46 9.37 -0.78
N LYS A 469 -5.12 9.43 -0.88
CA LYS A 469 -4.26 8.26 -1.15
C LYS A 469 -4.48 7.14 -0.12
N LEU A 470 -4.41 7.47 1.18
CA LEU A 470 -4.63 6.49 2.24
C LEU A 470 -6.05 5.92 2.21
N SER A 471 -7.08 6.76 2.15
CA SER A 471 -8.48 6.32 2.08
C SER A 471 -8.71 5.32 0.95
N HIS A 472 -8.11 5.58 -0.22
CA HIS A 472 -8.21 4.68 -1.37
C HIS A 472 -7.52 3.32 -1.15
N SER A 473 -6.34 3.29 -0.51
CA SER A 473 -5.64 2.04 -0.15
C SER A 473 -6.47 1.14 0.77
N PHE A 474 -7.32 1.71 1.63
CA PHE A 474 -8.13 0.96 2.61
C PHE A 474 -9.55 0.64 2.15
N ASN A 475 -10.10 1.34 1.15
CA ASN A 475 -11.49 1.18 0.73
C ASN A 475 -11.64 0.26 -0.49
N THR A 476 -11.28 -1.02 -0.34
CA THR A 476 -11.43 -2.03 -1.41
C THR A 476 -12.78 -2.76 -1.38
N GLY A 477 -13.74 -2.32 -0.57
CA GLY A 477 -14.96 -3.11 -0.30
C GLY A 477 -16.31 -2.41 -0.26
N ARG A 478 -16.42 -1.10 0.01
CA ARG A 478 -17.74 -0.43 0.06
C ARG A 478 -17.67 1.01 -0.46
N LYS A 479 -18.42 1.23 -1.56
CA LYS A 479 -18.47 2.41 -2.44
C LYS A 479 -17.21 2.55 -3.29
N GLN A 480 -17.33 2.17 -4.57
CA GLN A 480 -16.50 2.78 -5.61
C GLN A 480 -16.62 4.29 -5.44
N ASN A 481 -15.49 4.99 -5.30
CA ASN A 481 -15.51 6.45 -5.37
C ASN A 481 -16.14 6.85 -6.72
N ASP A 482 -16.88 7.95 -6.72
CA ASP A 482 -17.58 8.50 -7.89
C ASP A 482 -16.66 8.55 -9.13
N PRO A 483 -17.12 8.16 -10.33
CA PRO A 483 -16.34 8.33 -11.57
C PRO A 483 -15.68 9.71 -11.72
N ILE A 484 -16.36 10.78 -11.30
CA ILE A 484 -15.84 12.16 -11.34
C ILE A 484 -14.64 12.33 -10.39
N PHE A 485 -14.63 11.63 -9.25
CA PHE A 485 -13.53 11.65 -8.31
C PHE A 485 -12.24 11.06 -8.91
N TYR A 486 -12.36 9.98 -9.69
CA TYR A 486 -11.21 9.39 -10.38
C TYR A 486 -10.74 10.22 -11.56
N GLU A 487 -11.64 10.93 -12.23
CA GLU A 487 -11.27 11.85 -13.30
C GLU A 487 -10.49 13.07 -12.76
N LEU A 488 -10.88 13.57 -11.59
CA LEU A 488 -10.25 14.74 -10.95
C LEU A 488 -8.99 14.43 -10.13
N PHE A 489 -8.88 13.23 -9.55
CA PHE A 489 -7.81 12.88 -8.60
C PHE A 489 -7.10 11.56 -8.95
N GLY A 490 -7.35 10.99 -10.13
CA GLY A 490 -6.83 9.70 -10.57
C GLY A 490 -5.31 9.65 -10.69
N ASP A 491 -4.71 10.78 -11.03
CA ASP A 491 -3.27 11.08 -11.08
C ASP A 491 -2.59 11.00 -9.71
N LEU A 492 -3.29 11.28 -8.62
CA LEU A 492 -2.76 11.05 -7.26
C LEU A 492 -2.41 9.59 -7.00
N PHE A 493 -2.99 8.66 -7.76
CA PHE A 493 -2.70 7.24 -7.68
C PHE A 493 -1.72 6.78 -8.78
N HIS A 494 -1.18 7.69 -9.62
CA HIS A 494 -0.46 7.34 -10.83
C HIS A 494 0.99 6.83 -10.67
N ASP A 495 1.62 6.99 -9.50
CA ASP A 495 2.86 6.27 -9.19
C ASP A 495 2.65 4.74 -9.10
N GLU A 496 1.39 4.28 -8.99
CA GLU A 496 1.00 2.88 -9.14
C GLU A 496 0.56 2.50 -10.58
N ILE A 497 0.55 3.46 -11.52
CA ILE A 497 -0.14 3.35 -12.84
C ILE A 497 0.83 3.59 -14.03
N VAL A 498 2.13 3.81 -13.81
CA VAL A 498 3.12 3.91 -14.92
C VAL A 498 3.18 2.64 -15.81
N GLN A 499 2.61 1.51 -15.40
CA GLN A 499 2.48 0.33 -16.29
C GLN A 499 1.28 0.35 -17.25
N THR A 500 0.45 1.40 -17.27
CA THR A 500 -0.80 1.41 -18.06
C THR A 500 -0.84 2.39 -19.24
N GLN A 501 0.12 3.31 -19.36
CA GLN A 501 0.17 4.24 -20.50
C GLN A 501 0.73 3.66 -21.81
N SER A 502 1.05 2.36 -21.88
CA SER A 502 1.31 1.70 -23.16
C SER A 502 0.02 1.32 -23.92
N LYS A 503 -1.17 1.37 -23.30
CA LYS A 503 -2.43 0.90 -23.93
C LYS A 503 -3.50 1.95 -24.18
N ALA A 504 -3.32 3.18 -23.69
CA ALA A 504 -4.26 4.28 -23.97
C ALA A 504 -4.10 4.83 -25.41
N ASN A 505 -2.91 4.72 -26.01
CA ASN A 505 -2.68 5.16 -27.39
C ASN A 505 -3.38 4.28 -28.46
N ASP A 506 -3.84 3.07 -28.12
CA ASP A 506 -4.56 2.21 -29.06
C ASP A 506 -6.08 2.47 -29.12
N TYR A 507 -6.65 3.18 -28.13
CA TYR A 507 -8.08 3.45 -28.08
C TYR A 507 -8.49 4.81 -28.69
N LEU A 508 -7.55 5.71 -28.96
CA LEU A 508 -7.80 6.99 -29.64
C LEU A 508 -7.60 6.94 -31.16
N ILE A 509 -7.14 5.83 -31.73
CA ILE A 509 -6.90 5.68 -33.18
C ILE A 509 -8.09 5.03 -33.92
N LYS A 510 -9.14 4.58 -33.22
CA LYS A 510 -10.29 3.93 -33.88
C LYS A 510 -11.64 4.38 -33.33
N SER A 511 -12.01 5.62 -33.54
CA SER A 511 -13.43 5.98 -33.75
C SER A 511 -13.61 7.36 -34.37
N SER A 512 -14.19 7.33 -35.57
CA SER A 512 -14.99 8.34 -36.28
C SER A 512 -14.32 9.43 -37.15
N PRO A 513 -14.93 9.75 -38.31
CA PRO A 513 -14.37 10.61 -39.36
C PRO A 513 -14.66 12.10 -39.07
N SER A 514 -13.74 12.95 -39.53
CA SER A 514 -13.86 14.42 -39.49
C SER A 514 -15.16 14.91 -40.13
N PRO A 515 -15.96 15.78 -39.48
CA PRO A 515 -17.12 16.45 -40.09
C PRO A 515 -16.78 17.74 -40.86
N TRP A 516 -15.50 18.07 -41.06
CA TRP A 516 -15.11 19.35 -41.69
C TRP A 516 -14.20 19.14 -42.90
N SER A 517 -14.80 18.73 -44.01
CA SER A 517 -14.22 18.88 -45.35
C SER A 517 -15.36 19.02 -46.36
N VAL A 518 -16.03 20.17 -46.31
CA VAL A 518 -16.82 20.68 -47.43
C VAL A 518 -15.84 21.41 -48.34
N GLY A 519 -15.70 20.90 -49.56
CA GLY A 519 -14.88 21.50 -50.59
C GLY A 519 -15.42 22.87 -51.00
N ILE A 520 -14.51 23.81 -51.22
CA ILE A 520 -14.72 24.95 -52.09
C ILE A 520 -13.69 24.80 -53.20
N GLU A 521 -14.18 24.34 -54.35
CA GLU A 521 -13.53 24.57 -55.64
C GLU A 521 -13.70 26.05 -55.98
N LEU A 522 -12.61 26.71 -56.34
CA LEU A 522 -12.64 27.87 -57.23
C LEU A 522 -11.58 27.64 -58.31
N SER A 523 -12.13 27.33 -59.49
CA SER A 523 -11.64 27.55 -60.87
C SER A 523 -10.19 27.94 -61.09
#